data_AF-A0A542UWP3-F1
#
_entry.id   AF-A0A542UWP3-F1
#
_cell.length_a   1.000
_cell.length_b   1.000
_cell.length_c   1.000
_cell.angle_alpha   90.00
_cell.angle_beta   90.00
_cell.angle_gamma   90.00
#
_symmetry.space_group_name_H-M   'P 1'
#
loop_
_entity.id
_entity.type
_entity.pdbx_description
1 polymer ?
#
loop_
_entity_poly.entity_id
_entity_poly.type
_entity_poly.pdbx_seq_one_letter_code
_entity_poly.pdbx_strand_id
1 'polypeptide(L)'
;MTRSRGPAIRLRAGALEHVKRTTGTARDEDLAVRIGVSRATFTRVKTGQLAPSPTFMAGLASLAGLTLGQLFEVPQEPVGAGR
;
A
#
# COMPACT_ATOMS: atom_id res chain seq x y z
N MET A 1 -12.74 18.77 17.69
CA MET A 1 -13.38 17.84 16.75
C MET A 1 -12.35 16.82 16.29
N THR A 2 -12.24 15.67 16.96
CA THR A 2 -11.37 14.57 16.51
C THR A 2 -12.11 13.84 15.40
N ARG A 3 -11.70 14.01 14.14
CA ARG A 3 -12.21 13.15 13.06
C ARG A 3 -11.74 11.72 13.38
N SER A 4 -12.65 10.80 13.69
CA SER A 4 -12.37 9.38 13.55
C SER A 4 -11.87 9.17 12.11
N ARG A 5 -10.59 8.87 11.97
CA ARG A 5 -10.05 8.38 10.70
C ARG A 5 -10.62 6.99 10.54
N GLY A 6 -11.71 6.86 9.77
CA GLY A 6 -12.24 5.56 9.39
C GLY A 6 -11.13 4.65 8.87
N PRO A 7 -11.30 3.33 8.94
CA PRO A 7 -10.24 2.38 8.65
C PRO A 7 -9.68 2.62 7.24
N ALA A 8 -8.40 2.99 7.16
CA ALA A 8 -7.74 3.29 5.89
C ALA A 8 -6.94 2.06 5.45
N ILE A 9 -7.13 1.64 4.19
CA ILE A 9 -6.32 0.59 3.57
C ILE A 9 -4.84 1.00 3.61
N ARG A 10 -3.95 0.07 3.90
CA ARG A 10 -2.49 0.26 3.90
C ARG A 10 -1.79 -0.89 3.20
N LEU A 11 -0.55 -0.64 2.78
CA LEU A 11 0.35 -1.72 2.35
C LEU A 11 0.69 -2.61 3.54
N ARG A 12 0.67 -3.92 3.32
CA ARG A 12 1.18 -4.87 4.31
C ARG A 12 2.69 -4.69 4.48
N ALA A 13 3.17 -4.99 5.68
CA ALA A 13 4.59 -5.08 5.94
C ALA A 13 5.24 -6.10 4.98
N GLY A 14 6.35 -5.71 4.35
CA GLY A 14 7.10 -6.55 3.40
C GLY A 14 6.47 -6.72 2.01
N ALA A 15 5.24 -6.23 1.76
CA ALA A 15 4.58 -6.38 0.45
C ALA A 15 5.41 -5.77 -0.70
N LEU A 16 5.97 -4.57 -0.50
CA LEU A 16 6.79 -3.92 -1.53
C LEU A 16 8.11 -4.66 -1.78
N GLU A 17 8.73 -5.21 -0.74
CA GLU A 17 9.96 -5.99 -0.91
C GLU A 17 9.71 -7.29 -1.66
N HIS A 18 8.55 -7.91 -1.43
CA HIS A 18 8.10 -9.04 -2.23
C HIS A 18 7.87 -8.63 -3.70
N VAL A 19 7.12 -7.55 -3.96
CA VAL A 19 6.89 -7.02 -5.31
C VAL A 19 8.21 -6.76 -6.04
N LYS A 20 9.18 -6.09 -5.39
CA LYS A 20 10.51 -5.83 -5.95
C LYS A 20 11.21 -7.11 -6.40
N ARG A 21 11.21 -8.12 -5.53
CA ARG A 21 11.82 -9.42 -5.81
C ARG A 21 11.16 -10.12 -6.99
N THR A 22 9.82 -10.15 -7.04
CA THR A 22 9.07 -10.84 -8.09
C THR A 22 9.17 -10.13 -9.44
N THR A 23 9.32 -8.81 -9.43
CA THR A 23 9.33 -7.97 -10.64
C THR A 23 10.73 -7.59 -11.12
N GLY A 24 11.79 -8.11 -10.47
CA GLY A 24 13.18 -7.78 -10.77
C GLY A 24 13.52 -6.29 -10.58
N THR A 25 12.77 -5.57 -9.74
CA THR A 25 12.90 -4.12 -9.57
C THR A 25 13.58 -3.78 -8.26
N ALA A 26 14.62 -2.95 -8.28
CA ALA A 26 15.34 -2.57 -7.08
C ALA A 26 14.75 -1.32 -6.39
N ARG A 27 14.26 -0.34 -7.17
CA ARG A 27 13.91 0.98 -6.65
C ARG A 27 12.40 1.21 -6.62
N ASP A 28 11.95 1.94 -5.60
CA ASP A 28 10.55 2.35 -5.46
C ASP A 28 10.11 3.29 -6.61
N GLU A 29 11.04 4.09 -7.14
CA GLU A 29 10.76 5.01 -8.25
C GLU A 29 10.40 4.27 -9.54
N ASP A 30 11.07 3.15 -9.81
CA ASP A 30 10.78 2.31 -10.97
C ASP A 30 9.37 1.69 -10.85
N LEU A 31 9.01 1.23 -9.64
CA LEU A 31 7.66 0.72 -9.38
C LEU A 31 6.61 1.83 -9.56
N ALA A 32 6.88 3.03 -9.06
CA ALA A 32 5.98 4.18 -9.19
C ALA A 32 5.71 4.51 -10.67
N VAL A 33 6.76 4.56 -11.49
CA VAL A 33 6.64 4.78 -12.94
C VAL A 33 5.85 3.66 -13.60
N ARG A 34 6.14 2.39 -13.28
CA ARG A 34 5.47 1.22 -13.86
C ARG A 34 3.97 1.17 -13.56
N ILE A 35 3.54 1.66 -12.40
CA ILE A 35 2.11 1.73 -12.02
C ILE A 35 1.47 3.10 -12.30
N GLY A 36 2.19 4.02 -12.96
CA GLY A 36 1.66 5.29 -13.40
C GLY A 36 1.40 6.32 -12.29
N VAL A 37 2.19 6.31 -11.21
CA VAL A 37 2.06 7.29 -10.11
C VAL A 37 3.36 8.06 -9.88
N SER A 38 3.24 9.26 -9.30
CA SER A 38 4.42 10.04 -8.91
C SER A 38 5.20 9.36 -7.77
N ARG A 39 6.51 9.59 -7.72
CA ARG A 39 7.37 9.16 -6.60
C ARG A 39 6.88 9.70 -5.25
N ALA A 40 6.34 10.92 -5.23
CA ALA A 40 5.77 11.53 -4.03
C ALA A 40 4.53 10.76 -3.56
N THR A 41 3.62 10.43 -4.48
CA THR A 41 2.44 9.59 -4.18
C THR A 41 2.87 8.23 -3.65
N PHE A 42 3.82 7.56 -4.31
CA PHE A 42 4.32 6.26 -3.88
C PHE A 42 4.90 6.31 -2.47
N THR A 43 5.75 7.30 -2.18
CA THR A 43 6.34 7.51 -0.84
C THR A 43 5.27 7.73 0.22
N ARG A 44 4.24 8.55 -0.07
CA ARG A 44 3.17 8.83 0.89
C ARG A 44 2.31 7.60 1.18
N VAL A 45 2.05 6.76 0.18
CA VAL A 45 1.36 5.48 0.37
C VAL A 45 2.22 4.49 1.17
N LYS A 46 3.50 4.33 0.78
CA LYS A 46 4.47 3.47 1.48
C LYS A 46 4.62 3.83 2.97
N THR A 47 4.63 5.12 3.29
CA THR A 47 4.80 5.63 4.66
C THR A 47 3.48 5.76 5.43
N GLY A 48 2.35 5.37 4.83
CA GLY A 48 1.03 5.45 5.47
C GLY A 48 0.49 6.89 5.64
N GLN A 49 1.12 7.88 5.01
CA GLN A 49 0.65 9.27 4.98
C GLN A 49 -0.53 9.49 4.03
N LEU A 50 -0.74 8.56 3.10
CA LEU A 50 -1.83 8.57 2.12
C LEU A 50 -2.38 7.14 1.95
N ALA A 51 -3.70 6.99 1.87
CA ALA A 51 -4.31 5.71 1.52
C ALA A 51 -4.06 5.39 0.03
N PRO A 52 -3.81 4.12 -0.35
CA PRO A 52 -3.64 3.75 -1.74
C PRO A 52 -4.95 3.96 -2.51
N SER A 53 -4.87 4.54 -3.71
CA SER A 53 -6.02 4.65 -4.60
C SER A 53 -6.31 3.31 -5.29
N PRO A 54 -7.51 3.11 -5.88
CA PRO A 54 -7.81 1.93 -6.68
C PRO A 54 -6.80 1.68 -7.81
N THR A 55 -6.35 2.73 -8.51
CA THR A 55 -5.32 2.63 -9.56
C THR A 55 -3.98 2.15 -9.01
N PHE A 56 -3.56 2.67 -7.85
CA PHE A 56 -2.34 2.24 -7.19
C PHE A 56 -2.42 0.75 -6.81
N MET A 57 -3.55 0.34 -6.23
CA MET A 57 -3.79 -1.03 -5.79
C MET A 57 -3.81 -2.01 -6.97
N ALA A 58 -4.57 -1.70 -8.02
CA ALA A 58 -4.67 -2.52 -9.22
C ALA A 58 -3.32 -2.61 -9.97
N GLY A 59 -2.59 -1.49 -10.06
CA GLY A 59 -1.28 -1.44 -10.71
C GLY A 59 -0.27 -2.36 -10.02
N LEU A 60 -0.16 -2.29 -8.70
CA LEU A 60 0.75 -3.15 -7.93
C LEU A 60 0.37 -4.63 -7.97
N ALA A 61 -0.94 -4.93 -7.87
CA ALA A 61 -1.46 -6.29 -7.96
C ALA A 61 -1.16 -6.92 -9.33
N SER A 62 -1.47 -6.19 -10.40
CA SER A 62 -1.19 -6.61 -11.78
C SER A 62 0.31 -6.80 -12.02
N LEU A 63 1.13 -5.84 -11.54
CA LEU A 63 2.58 -5.87 -11.73
C LEU A 63 3.24 -7.10 -11.11
N ALA A 64 2.79 -7.50 -9.92
CA ALA A 64 3.39 -8.59 -9.15
C ALA A 64 2.70 -9.95 -9.35
N GLY A 65 1.56 -9.99 -10.07
CA GLY A 65 0.74 -11.20 -10.17
C GLY A 65 0.13 -11.62 -8.83
N LEU A 66 -0.23 -10.66 -7.98
CA LEU A 66 -0.72 -10.89 -6.62
C LEU A 66 -2.12 -10.35 -6.41
N THR A 67 -2.85 -10.92 -5.47
CA THR A 67 -4.16 -10.43 -5.07
C THR A 67 -4.06 -9.20 -4.18
N LEU A 68 -5.13 -8.39 -4.13
CA LEU A 68 -5.22 -7.24 -3.23
C LEU A 68 -5.02 -7.64 -1.76
N GLY A 69 -5.58 -8.78 -1.35
CA GLY A 69 -5.46 -9.27 0.03
C GLY A 69 -4.05 -9.67 0.44
N GLN A 70 -3.17 -10.00 -0.52
CA GLN A 70 -1.75 -10.28 -0.27
C GLN A 70 -0.90 -9.00 -0.15
N LEU A 71 -1.34 -7.90 -0.76
CA LEU A 71 -0.59 -6.65 -0.81
C LEU A 71 -1.06 -5.61 0.20
N PHE A 72 -2.35 -5.61 0.50
CA PHE A 72 -3.01 -4.57 1.28
C PHE A 72 -3.79 -5.16 2.46
N GLU A 73 -3.95 -4.34 3.49
CA GLU A 73 -4.72 -4.67 4.67
C GLU A 73 -5.53 -3.49 5.17
N VAL A 74 -6.58 -3.80 5.93
CA VAL A 74 -7.35 -2.84 6.70
C VAL A 74 -6.89 -3.00 8.16
N PRO A 75 -6.07 -2.07 8.69
CA PRO A 75 -5.62 -2.15 10.07
C PRO A 75 -6.86 -2.18 10.98
N GLN A 76 -6.93 -3.18 11.84
CA GLN A 76 -7.93 -3.17 12.91
C GLN A 76 -7.48 -2.11 13.92
N GLU A 77 -8.34 -1.14 14.22
CA GLU A 77 -8.13 -0.36 15.44
C GLU A 77 -8.25 -1.35 16.61
N PRO A 78 -7.36 -1.28 17.63
CA PRO A 78 -7.54 -2.10 18.80
C PRO A 78 -8.93 -1.81 19.36
N VAL A 79 -9.81 -2.81 19.32
CA VAL A 79 -11.07 -2.78 20.08
C VAL A 79 -10.63 -2.50 21.51
N GLY A 80 -11.00 -1.31 22.01
CA GLY A 80 -10.65 -0.90 23.36
C GLY A 80 -11.00 -2.04 24.30
N ALA A 81 -10.02 -2.48 25.09
CA ALA A 81 -10.25 -3.39 26.18
C ALA A 81 -11.19 -2.68 27.16
N GLY A 82 -12.50 -2.83 26.93
CA GLY A 82 -13.54 -2.42 27.84
C GLY A 82 -13.37 -3.26 29.10
N ARG A 83 -12.85 -2.61 30.15
CA ARG A 83 -13.12 -3.02 31.52
C ARG A 83 -14.55 -2.63 31.87
#